data_AF-A0A534BEG9-F1
#
_entry.id   AF-A0A534BEG9-F1
#
_cell.length_a   1.000
_cell.length_b   1.000
_cell.length_c   1.000
_cell.angle_alpha   90.00
_cell.angle_beta   90.00
_cell.angle_gamma   90.00
#
_symmetry.space_group_name_H-M   'P 1'
#
loop_
_entity.id
_entity.type
_entity.pdbx_description
1 polymer ?
#
loop_
_entity_poly.entity_id
_entity_poly.type
_entity_poly.pdbx_seq_one_letter_code
_entity_poly.pdbx_strand_id
1 'polypeptide(L)'
;MPNFREQLRNNAVALVSLVVALGSLGYNTWRNERTEHNRNIRTAGFEILTKLAELERVVFLAQYDRDAQGGNPRTGWTYVLVIRDLSELVPKDVPGQAANLRKVWGENWEGLGRDDEAAVDRIDNAITKLRETTLRMLRSLR
;
A
#
# COMPACT_ATOMS: atom_id res chain seq x y z
N MET A 1 -36.67 -50.76 10.97
CA MET A 1 -35.84 -49.54 11.01
C MET A 1 -35.41 -49.24 9.59
N PRO A 2 -35.61 -48.02 9.07
CA PRO A 2 -35.23 -47.69 7.70
C PRO A 2 -33.71 -47.88 7.53
N ASN A 3 -33.34 -48.55 6.45
CA ASN A 3 -31.95 -48.87 6.16
C ASN A 3 -31.19 -47.58 5.80
N PHE A 4 -29.88 -47.53 5.99
CA PHE A 4 -29.07 -46.31 5.80
C PHE A 4 -29.25 -45.67 4.41
N ARG A 5 -29.37 -46.51 3.36
CA ARG A 5 -29.68 -46.06 1.99
C ARG A 5 -31.05 -45.40 1.85
N GLU A 6 -32.07 -45.88 2.58
CA GLU A 6 -33.41 -45.28 2.53
C GLU A 6 -33.44 -43.93 3.25
N GLN A 7 -32.72 -43.79 4.37
CA GLN A 7 -32.58 -42.50 5.05
C GLN A 7 -31.87 -41.47 4.17
N LEU A 8 -30.81 -41.87 3.46
CA LEU A 8 -30.12 -41.03 2.48
C LEU A 8 -31.04 -40.60 1.34
N ARG A 9 -31.82 -41.53 0.77
CA ARG A 9 -32.76 -41.22 -0.31
C ARG A 9 -33.87 -40.28 0.16
N ASN A 10 -34.44 -40.52 1.34
CA ASN A 10 -35.54 -39.73 1.87
C ASN A 10 -35.10 -38.31 2.25
N ASN A 11 -33.82 -38.11 2.61
CA ASN A 11 -33.26 -36.80 2.96
C ASN A 11 -32.38 -36.20 1.85
N ALA A 12 -32.40 -36.75 0.63
CA ALA A 12 -31.50 -36.34 -0.45
C ALA A 12 -31.62 -34.83 -0.77
N VAL A 13 -32.84 -34.29 -0.80
CA VAL A 13 -33.08 -32.86 -1.03
C VAL A 13 -32.45 -32.02 0.08
N ALA A 14 -32.68 -32.38 1.35
CA ALA A 14 -32.11 -31.66 2.49
C ALA A 14 -30.57 -31.70 2.51
N LEU A 15 -29.97 -32.84 2.16
CA LEU A 15 -28.52 -32.99 2.06
C LEU A 15 -27.94 -32.15 0.91
N VAL A 16 -28.59 -32.14 -0.26
CA VAL A 16 -28.20 -31.27 -1.37
C VAL A 16 -28.33 -29.80 -0.98
N SER A 17 -29.43 -29.40 -0.34
CA SER A 17 -29.62 -28.04 0.16
C SER A 17 -28.53 -27.64 1.15
N LEU A 18 -28.15 -28.54 2.06
CA LEU A 18 -27.07 -28.29 3.03
C LEU A 18 -25.72 -28.11 2.33
N VAL A 19 -25.38 -28.98 1.36
CA VAL A 19 -24.13 -28.87 0.60
C VAL A 19 -24.08 -27.55 -0.18
N VAL A 20 -25.19 -27.18 -0.84
CA VAL A 20 -25.29 -25.91 -1.56
C VAL A 20 -25.15 -24.71 -0.61
N ALA A 21 -25.80 -24.75 0.55
CA ALA A 21 -25.72 -23.67 1.54
C ALA A 21 -24.28 -23.50 2.08
N LEU A 22 -23.62 -24.59 2.45
CA LEU A 22 -22.24 -24.56 2.93
C LEU A 22 -21.27 -24.10 1.84
N GLY A 23 -21.45 -24.58 0.60
CA GLY A 23 -20.66 -24.14 -0.55
C GLY A 23 -20.83 -22.65 -0.86
N SER A 24 -22.07 -22.14 -0.82
CA SER A 24 -22.38 -20.73 -1.02
C SER A 24 -21.77 -19.85 0.07
N LEU A 25 -21.91 -20.25 1.34
CA LEU A 25 -21.33 -19.54 2.47
C LEU A 25 -19.80 -19.49 2.40
N GLY A 26 -19.17 -20.63 2.10
CA GLY A 26 -17.72 -20.72 1.95
C GLY A 26 -17.19 -19.85 0.82
N TYR A 27 -17.82 -19.90 -0.35
CA TYR A 27 -17.46 -19.06 -1.49
C TYR A 27 -17.63 -17.56 -1.18
N ASN A 28 -18.76 -17.17 -0.58
CA ASN A 28 -19.02 -15.77 -0.22
C ASN A 28 -18.01 -15.26 0.81
N THR A 29 -17.68 -16.07 1.81
CA THR A 29 -16.70 -15.70 2.85
C THR A 29 -15.32 -15.48 2.24
N TRP A 30 -14.83 -16.45 1.46
CA TRP A 30 -13.54 -16.34 0.78
C TRP A 30 -13.47 -15.13 -0.16
N ARG A 31 -14.53 -14.91 -0.95
CA ARG A 31 -14.62 -13.74 -1.85
C ARG A 31 -14.59 -12.43 -1.07
N ASN A 32 -15.30 -12.37 0.05
CA ASN A 32 -15.39 -11.17 0.86
C ASN A 32 -14.03 -10.82 1.48
N GLU A 33 -13.35 -11.81 2.06
CA GLU A 33 -12.02 -11.67 2.66
C GLU A 33 -10.98 -11.21 1.63
N ARG A 34 -11.02 -11.77 0.41
CA ARG A 34 -10.20 -11.31 -0.72
C ARG A 34 -10.46 -9.85 -1.10
N THR A 35 -11.73 -9.45 -1.15
CA THR A 35 -12.13 -8.08 -1.50
C THR A 35 -11.70 -7.09 -0.43
N GLU A 36 -11.86 -7.45 0.84
CA GLU A 36 -11.46 -6.61 1.97
C GLU A 36 -9.93 -6.44 2.01
N HIS A 37 -9.18 -7.53 1.84
CA HIS A 37 -7.72 -7.47 1.77
C HIS A 37 -7.24 -6.53 0.65
N ASN A 38 -7.80 -6.66 -0.56
CA ASN A 38 -7.46 -5.77 -1.68
C ASN A 38 -7.85 -4.31 -1.40
N ARG A 39 -8.96 -4.07 -0.70
CA ARG A 39 -9.39 -2.73 -0.31
C ARG A 39 -8.42 -2.10 0.68
N ASN A 40 -7.96 -2.85 1.68
CA ASN A 40 -6.99 -2.37 2.67
C ASN A 40 -5.65 -2.01 1.99
N ILE A 41 -5.16 -2.86 1.09
CA ILE A 41 -3.95 -2.57 0.30
C ILE A 41 -4.15 -1.31 -0.55
N ARG A 42 -5.30 -1.16 -1.20
CA ARG A 42 -5.61 0.00 -2.04
C ARG A 42 -5.63 1.29 -1.24
N THR A 43 -6.26 1.28 -0.06
CA THR A 43 -6.29 2.45 0.83
C THR A 43 -4.89 2.84 1.28
N ALA A 44 -4.07 1.88 1.75
CA ALA A 44 -2.69 2.15 2.13
C ALA A 44 -1.85 2.66 0.94
N GLY A 45 -2.01 2.06 -0.24
CA GLY A 45 -1.31 2.46 -1.45
C GLY A 45 -1.65 3.88 -1.91
N PHE A 46 -2.91 4.29 -1.85
CA PHE A 46 -3.29 5.68 -2.18
C PHE A 46 -2.77 6.67 -1.14
N GLU A 47 -2.79 6.31 0.15
CA GLU A 47 -2.22 7.16 1.19
C GLU A 47 -0.71 7.36 1.00
N ILE A 48 0.04 6.29 0.64
CA ILE A 48 1.46 6.38 0.27
C ILE A 48 1.66 7.37 -0.88
N LEU A 49 0.85 7.28 -1.95
CA LEU A 49 0.96 8.19 -3.11
C LEU A 49 0.71 9.65 -2.74
N THR A 50 -0.25 9.90 -1.84
CA THR A 50 -0.52 11.24 -1.30
C THR A 50 0.67 11.76 -0.51
N LYS A 51 1.22 10.96 0.40
CA LYS A 51 2.39 11.36 1.21
C LYS A 51 3.65 11.56 0.38
N LEU A 52 3.82 10.82 -0.72
CA LEU A 52 4.91 11.07 -1.67
C LEU A 52 4.77 12.42 -2.37
N ALA A 53 3.55 12.82 -2.76
CA ALA A 53 3.32 14.13 -3.35
C ALA A 53 3.52 15.27 -2.34
N GLU A 54 3.13 15.06 -1.07
CA GLU A 54 3.40 16.02 0.00
C GLU A 54 4.90 16.15 0.28
N LEU A 55 5.66 15.05 0.23
CA LEU A 55 7.12 15.05 0.38
C LEU A 55 7.81 15.78 -0.79
N GLU A 56 7.40 15.50 -2.02
CA GLU A 56 7.92 16.18 -3.22
C GLU A 56 7.65 17.69 -3.17
N ARG A 57 6.47 18.10 -2.69
CA ARG A 57 6.19 19.50 -2.42
C ARG A 57 7.17 20.12 -1.42
N VAL A 58 7.54 19.42 -0.34
CA VAL A 58 8.55 19.93 0.61
C VAL A 58 9.90 20.13 -0.07
N VAL A 59 10.31 19.19 -0.93
CA VAL A 59 11.57 19.32 -1.70
C VAL A 59 11.53 20.57 -2.58
N PHE A 60 10.43 20.79 -3.32
CA PHE A 60 10.29 21.95 -4.19
C PHE A 60 10.29 23.28 -3.42
N LEU A 61 9.55 23.33 -2.30
CA LEU A 61 9.51 24.52 -1.44
C LEU A 61 10.88 24.84 -0.84
N ALA A 62 11.66 23.81 -0.47
CA ALA A 62 12.99 23.98 0.10
C ALA A 62 14.00 24.45 -0.95
N GLN A 63 14.02 23.80 -2.13
CA GLN A 63 15.04 24.02 -3.14
C GLN A 63 14.77 25.24 -4.02
N TYR A 64 13.54 25.37 -4.55
CA TYR A 64 13.23 26.35 -5.59
C TYR A 64 12.62 27.62 -5.00
N ASP A 65 11.69 27.48 -4.05
CA ASP A 65 11.00 28.63 -3.46
C ASP A 65 11.75 29.23 -2.26
N ARG A 66 12.76 28.51 -1.76
CA ARG A 66 13.56 28.86 -0.56
C ARG A 66 12.67 29.18 0.65
N ASP A 67 11.51 28.52 0.73
CA ASP A 67 10.54 28.67 1.81
C ASP A 67 10.98 27.85 3.03
N ALA A 68 11.53 28.52 4.04
CA ALA A 68 12.01 27.89 5.27
C ALA A 68 10.90 27.25 6.12
N GLN A 69 9.64 27.68 5.98
CA GLN A 69 8.51 27.06 6.68
C GLN A 69 7.95 25.88 5.88
N GLY A 70 7.56 26.12 4.63
CA GLY A 70 6.95 25.10 3.77
C GLY A 70 7.91 23.99 3.35
N GLY A 71 9.18 24.33 3.14
CA GLY A 71 10.28 23.42 2.79
C GLY A 71 11.01 22.81 3.98
N ASN A 72 10.44 22.82 5.18
CA ASN A 72 11.16 22.35 6.37
C ASN A 72 11.50 20.84 6.27
N PRO A 73 12.80 20.45 6.35
CA PRO A 73 13.19 19.04 6.26
C PRO A 73 12.62 18.15 7.38
N ARG A 74 12.23 18.72 8.53
CA ARG A 74 11.54 17.97 9.60
C ARG A 74 10.13 17.53 9.17
N THR A 75 9.46 18.34 8.36
CA THR A 75 8.19 17.96 7.73
C THR A 75 8.41 16.81 6.75
N GLY A 76 9.47 16.87 5.93
CA GLY A 76 9.83 15.79 5.03
C GLY A 76 10.14 14.47 5.75
N TRP A 77 10.88 14.51 6.86
CA TRP A 77 11.11 13.34 7.72
C TRP A 77 9.81 12.71 8.23
N THR A 78 8.80 13.53 8.56
CA THR A 78 7.50 13.05 9.01
C THR A 78 6.81 12.24 7.91
N TYR A 79 6.82 12.74 6.66
CA TYR A 79 6.25 12.01 5.53
C TYR A 79 7.01 10.71 5.23
N VAL A 80 8.35 10.74 5.27
CA VAL A 80 9.18 9.55 5.07
C VAL A 80 8.87 8.45 6.09
N LEU A 81 8.63 8.80 7.36
CA LEU A 81 8.25 7.84 8.39
C LEU A 81 6.85 7.26 8.15
N VAL A 82 5.86 8.11 7.84
CA VAL A 82 4.50 7.64 7.51
C VAL A 82 4.50 6.72 6.30
N ILE A 83 5.25 7.08 5.25
CA ILE A 83 5.41 6.25 4.05
C ILE A 83 6.00 4.87 4.40
N ARG A 84 7.02 4.83 5.26
CA ARG A 84 7.60 3.56 5.74
C ARG A 84 6.54 2.74 6.47
N ASP A 85 5.84 3.32 7.43
CA ASP A 85 4.89 2.59 8.27
C ASP A 85 3.72 2.05 7.44
N LEU A 86 3.19 2.85 6.50
CA LEU A 86 2.16 2.39 5.56
C LEU A 86 2.67 1.33 4.58
N SER A 87 3.96 1.38 4.21
CA SER A 87 4.52 0.40 3.28
C SER A 87 4.49 -1.01 3.85
N GLU A 88 4.53 -1.18 5.18
CA GLU A 88 4.45 -2.49 5.82
C GLU A 88 3.08 -3.16 5.66
N LEU A 89 2.04 -2.40 5.30
CA LEU A 89 0.68 -2.88 5.09
C LEU A 89 0.42 -3.37 3.65
N VAL A 90 1.41 -3.24 2.75
CA VAL A 90 1.28 -3.57 1.33
C VAL A 90 2.30 -4.64 0.92
N PRO A 91 2.16 -5.25 -0.28
CA PRO A 91 3.07 -6.31 -0.73
C PRO A 91 4.55 -5.91 -0.74
N LYS A 92 5.41 -6.93 -0.67
CA LYS A 92 6.87 -6.85 -0.40
C LYS A 92 7.70 -5.98 -1.36
N ASP A 93 7.16 -5.57 -2.50
CA ASP A 93 7.82 -4.71 -3.47
C ASP A 93 7.91 -3.25 -3.00
N VAL A 94 6.93 -2.76 -2.25
CA VAL A 94 6.87 -1.37 -1.76
C VAL A 94 7.77 -1.11 -0.53
N PRO A 95 7.80 -1.96 0.53
CA PRO A 95 8.67 -1.75 1.69
C PRO A 95 10.14 -1.54 1.35
N GLY A 96 10.67 -2.29 0.39
CA GLY A 96 12.07 -2.16 -0.04
C GLY A 96 12.37 -0.79 -0.63
N GLN A 97 11.46 -0.22 -1.41
CA GLN A 97 11.61 1.13 -1.97
C GLN A 97 11.38 2.21 -0.91
N ALA A 98 10.49 2.00 0.05
CA ALA A 98 10.28 2.92 1.17
C ALA A 98 11.51 2.99 2.09
N ALA A 99 12.15 1.85 2.37
CA ALA A 99 13.41 1.82 3.10
C ALA A 99 14.53 2.54 2.34
N ASN A 100 14.59 2.39 1.02
CA ASN A 100 15.54 3.13 0.18
C ASN A 100 15.28 4.64 0.21
N LEU A 101 14.02 5.08 0.09
CA LEU A 101 13.66 6.50 0.22
C LEU A 101 14.09 7.07 1.57
N ARG A 102 13.86 6.33 2.67
CA ARG A 102 14.29 6.75 4.01
C ARG A 102 15.81 6.93 4.09
N LYS A 103 16.57 6.01 3.52
CA LYS A 103 18.04 6.10 3.45
C LYS A 103 18.48 7.33 2.65
N VAL A 104 17.97 7.46 1.42
CA VAL A 104 18.32 8.57 0.51
C VAL A 104 17.96 9.92 1.13
N TRP A 105 16.77 10.04 1.73
CA TRP A 105 16.38 11.24 2.45
C TRP A 105 17.39 11.56 3.56
N GLY A 106 17.71 10.58 4.41
CA GLY A 106 18.65 10.76 5.52
C GLY A 106 20.05 11.19 5.11
N GLU A 107 20.50 10.78 3.93
CA GLU A 107 21.83 11.12 3.39
C GLU A 107 21.87 12.47 2.66
N ASN A 108 20.73 13.01 2.21
CA ASN A 108 20.71 14.14 1.25
C ASN A 108 19.87 15.35 1.71
N TRP A 109 19.04 15.23 2.76
CA TRP A 109 18.15 16.32 3.18
C TRP A 109 18.88 17.62 3.57
N GLU A 110 20.13 17.53 4.05
CA GLU A 110 20.93 18.71 4.42
C GLU A 110 21.39 19.53 3.21
N GLY A 111 21.34 18.97 2.00
CA GLY A 111 21.64 19.65 0.74
C GLY A 111 20.48 20.50 0.21
N LEU A 112 19.26 20.29 0.72
CA LEU A 112 18.07 21.04 0.29
C LEU A 112 18.23 22.54 0.60
N GLY A 113 18.01 23.39 -0.40
CA GLY A 113 18.13 24.84 -0.29
C GLY A 113 19.58 25.36 -0.26
N ARG A 114 20.56 24.49 -0.55
CA ARG A 114 22.00 24.85 -0.64
C ARG A 114 22.55 24.73 -2.07
N ASP A 115 21.69 24.80 -3.08
CA ASP A 115 22.00 24.64 -4.50
C ASP A 115 22.70 23.28 -4.83
N ASP A 116 22.51 22.26 -3.99
CA ASP A 116 22.99 20.89 -4.22
C ASP A 116 21.97 20.12 -5.08
N GLU A 117 22.03 20.32 -6.40
CA GLU A 117 21.14 19.66 -7.37
C GLU A 117 21.26 18.13 -7.30
N ALA A 118 22.45 17.60 -7.01
CA ALA A 118 22.67 16.16 -6.92
C ALA A 118 21.92 15.54 -5.73
N ALA A 119 21.84 16.24 -4.60
CA ALA A 119 21.04 15.82 -3.45
C ALA A 119 19.54 15.78 -3.77
N VAL A 120 19.05 16.82 -4.47
CA VAL A 120 17.65 16.92 -4.92
C VAL A 120 17.31 15.81 -5.89
N ASP A 121 18.12 15.62 -6.93
CA ASP A 121 17.92 14.58 -7.94
C ASP A 121 17.86 13.18 -7.32
N ARG A 122 18.72 12.88 -6.33
CA ARG A 122 18.68 11.58 -5.63
C ARG A 122 17.37 11.39 -4.90
N ILE A 123 16.88 12.41 -4.19
CA ILE A 123 15.61 12.37 -3.46
C ILE A 123 14.45 12.19 -4.45
N ASP A 124 14.38 12.98 -5.53
CA ASP A 124 13.32 12.91 -6.52
C ASP A 124 13.29 11.57 -7.27
N ASN A 125 14.46 11.00 -7.57
CA ASN A 125 14.56 9.66 -8.13
C ASN A 125 14.04 8.59 -7.16
N ALA A 126 14.33 8.72 -5.85
CA ALA A 126 13.82 7.80 -4.84
C ALA A 126 12.29 7.90 -4.67
N ILE A 127 11.74 9.13 -4.68
CA ILE A 127 10.30 9.40 -4.65
C ILE A 127 9.63 8.77 -5.88
N THR A 128 10.16 9.04 -7.08
CA THR A 128 9.64 8.52 -8.35
C THR A 128 9.63 7.01 -8.37
N LYS A 129 10.73 6.36 -7.96
CA LYS A 129 10.84 4.90 -7.94
C LYS A 129 9.82 4.24 -7.01
N LEU A 130 9.60 4.83 -5.83
CA LEU A 130 8.58 4.35 -4.90
C LEU A 130 7.16 4.60 -5.44
N ARG A 131 6.91 5.77 -6.05
CA ARG A 131 5.63 6.09 -6.70
C ARG A 131 5.28 5.07 -7.78
N GLU A 132 6.21 4.79 -8.69
CA GLU A 132 6.01 3.80 -9.74
C GLU A 132 5.78 2.40 -9.20
N THR A 133 6.52 2.00 -8.17
CA THR A 133 6.37 0.68 -7.54
C THR A 133 5.00 0.55 -6.91
N THR A 134 4.55 1.58 -6.19
CA THR A 134 3.20 1.64 -5.60
C THR A 134 2.11 1.58 -6.68
N LEU A 135 2.28 2.28 -7.81
CA LEU A 135 1.35 2.21 -8.94
C LEU A 135 1.32 0.83 -9.62
N ARG A 136 2.47 0.18 -9.78
CA ARG A 136 2.54 -1.20 -10.31
C ARG A 136 1.82 -2.17 -9.40
N MET A 137 2.03 -2.06 -8.08
CA MET A 137 1.34 -2.85 -7.07
C MET A 137 -0.18 -2.66 -7.16
N LEU A 138 -0.67 -1.41 -7.21
CA LEU A 138 -2.10 -1.12 -7.31
C LEU A 138 -2.73 -1.70 -8.59
N ARG A 139 -2.02 -1.67 -9.72
CA ARG A 139 -2.47 -2.26 -10.99
C ARG A 139 -2.51 -3.79 -10.95
N SER A 140 -1.78 -4.42 -10.03
CA SER A 140 -1.73 -5.89 -9.88
C SER A 140 -2.89 -6.46 -9.06
N LEU A 141 -3.59 -5.61 -8.29
CA LEU A 141 -4.74 -6.02 -7.49
C LEU A 141 -5.91 -6.39 -8.41
N ARG A 142 -6.36 -7.64 -8.31
CA ARG A 142 -7.52 -8.20 -9.04
C ARG A 142 -8.74 -8.26 -8.15
#